data_AF-X1PP79-F1
#
_entry.id   AF-X1PP79-F1
#
_cell.length_a   1.000
_cell.length_b   1.000
_cell.length_c   1.000
_cell.angle_alpha   90.00
_cell.angle_beta   90.00
_cell.angle_gamma   90.00
#
_symmetry.space_group_name_H-M   'P 1'
#
loop_
_entity.id
_entity.type
_entity.pdbx_description
1 polymer ?
#
loop_
_entity_poly.entity_id
_entity_poly.type
_entity_poly.pdbx_seq_one_letter_code
_entity_poly.pdbx_strand_id
1 'polypeptide(L)'
;MTFTPVIEIQAGHLNKNQIKWWQDLILKGMGQFFYENRIKFQKPKFIIFPKSKAKQKTILAKGKKVLVPIGGGKDSIVTLELLKKAKKSINCFSLNPTEAARKVMKMAGCKKPIIV
;
A
#
# COMPACT_ATOMS: atom_id res chain seq x y z
N MET A 1 21.70 6.87 12.39
CA MET A 1 20.97 5.88 11.57
C MET A 1 21.47 5.93 10.14
N THR A 2 21.49 4.81 9.43
CA THR A 2 21.90 4.71 8.02
C THR A 2 20.66 4.70 7.11
N PHE A 3 20.66 5.54 6.08
CA PHE A 3 19.67 5.51 5.00
C PHE A 3 20.32 4.90 3.76
N THR A 4 19.75 3.83 3.23
CA THR A 4 20.22 3.22 1.99
C THR A 4 19.42 3.81 0.81
N PRO A 5 20.06 4.58 -0.09
CA PRO A 5 19.37 5.21 -1.21
C PRO A 5 18.93 4.23 -2.30
N VAL A 6 19.38 2.97 -2.22
CA VAL A 6 19.05 1.91 -3.18
C VAL A 6 17.89 1.08 -2.63
N ILE A 7 16.79 1.06 -3.38
CA ILE A 7 15.59 0.28 -3.03
C ILE A 7 15.41 -0.84 -4.05
N GLU A 8 15.68 -2.07 -3.62
CA GLU A 8 15.51 -3.26 -4.45
C GLU A 8 14.07 -3.74 -4.46
N ILE A 9 13.57 -4.08 -5.65
CA ILE A 9 12.20 -4.57 -5.84
C ILE A 9 12.26 -6.04 -6.23
N GLN A 10 12.00 -6.90 -5.25
CA GLN A 10 12.00 -8.35 -5.45
C GLN A 10 10.70 -8.86 -6.09
N ALA A 11 9.61 -8.10 -5.99
CA ALA A 11 8.28 -8.49 -6.47
C ALA A 11 8.04 -8.25 -7.98
N GLY A 12 9.03 -7.74 -8.71
CA GLY A 12 8.90 -7.37 -10.12
C GLY A 12 9.65 -6.09 -10.44
N HIS A 13 9.20 -5.34 -11.43
CA HIS A 13 9.77 -4.06 -11.83
C HIS A 13 8.73 -2.95 -11.76
N LEU A 14 9.20 -1.71 -11.62
CA LEU A 14 8.38 -0.52 -11.75
C LEU A 14 8.61 0.14 -13.11
N ASN A 15 7.55 0.70 -13.66
CA ASN A 15 7.67 1.57 -14.83
C ASN A 15 8.21 2.95 -14.44
N LYS A 16 8.58 3.77 -15.45
CA LYS A 16 9.18 5.10 -15.22
C LYS A 16 8.29 6.03 -14.38
N ASN A 17 6.98 5.99 -14.58
CA ASN A 17 6.04 6.86 -13.85
C ASN A 17 5.93 6.43 -12.38
N GLN A 18 5.87 5.13 -12.12
CA GLN A 18 5.87 4.57 -10.76
C GLN A 18 7.17 4.89 -10.02
N ILE A 19 8.32 4.76 -10.69
CA ILE A 19 9.63 5.13 -10.12
C ILE A 19 9.62 6.60 -9.71
N LYS A 20 9.19 7.50 -10.61
CA LYS A 20 9.10 8.93 -10.32
C LYS A 20 8.17 9.23 -9.14
N TRP A 21 7.00 8.59 -9.10
CA TRP A 21 6.05 8.76 -8.02
C TRP A 21 6.63 8.34 -6.67
N TRP A 22 7.30 7.19 -6.59
CA TRP A 22 7.95 6.73 -5.35
C TRP A 22 9.10 7.64 -4.93
N GLN A 23 9.93 8.11 -5.88
CA GLN A 23 10.97 9.08 -5.60
C GLN A 23 10.38 10.36 -4.98
N ASP A 24 9.32 10.91 -5.58
CA ASP A 24 8.64 12.11 -5.08
C ASP A 24 8.02 11.87 -3.70
N LEU A 25 7.36 10.73 -3.49
CA LEU A 25 6.72 10.39 -2.21
C LEU A 25 7.76 10.31 -1.08
N ILE A 26 8.85 9.58 -1.28
CA ILE A 26 9.87 9.38 -0.26
C ILE A 26 10.60 10.70 0.02
N LEU A 27 10.97 11.45 -1.03
CA LEU A 27 11.63 12.75 -0.87
C LEU A 27 10.77 13.75 -0.08
N LYS A 28 9.46 13.81 -0.36
CA LYS A 28 8.54 14.74 0.31
C LYS A 28 8.10 14.25 1.68
N GLY A 29 7.92 12.94 1.86
CA GLY A 29 7.42 12.33 3.09
C GLY A 29 8.48 12.18 4.19
N MET A 30 9.75 12.05 3.84
CA MET A 30 10.85 11.82 4.80
C MET A 30 11.69 13.07 5.08
N GLY A 31 11.20 14.27 4.76
CA GLY A 31 11.95 15.52 4.90
C GLY A 31 12.48 15.76 6.32
N GLN A 32 11.66 15.55 7.36
CA GLN A 32 12.09 15.66 8.76
C GLN A 32 13.18 14.66 9.10
N PHE A 33 12.99 13.39 8.73
CA PHE A 33 14.00 12.34 8.97
C PHE A 33 15.34 12.71 8.32
N PHE A 34 15.33 13.19 7.08
CA PHE A 34 16.57 13.62 6.41
C PHE A 34 17.21 14.82 7.09
N TYR A 35 16.42 15.79 7.56
CA TYR A 35 16.89 16.96 8.27
C TYR A 35 17.55 16.59 9.60
N GLU A 36 16.85 15.84 10.46
CA GLU A 36 17.33 15.43 11.78
C GLU A 36 18.60 14.58 11.70
N ASN A 37 18.68 13.70 10.70
CA ASN A 37 19.83 12.83 10.49
C ASN A 37 20.93 13.47 9.60
N ARG A 38 20.79 14.75 9.24
CA ARG A 38 21.75 15.52 8.41
C ARG A 38 22.08 14.84 7.07
N ILE A 39 21.08 14.18 6.48
CA ILE A 39 21.21 13.48 5.20
C ILE A 39 21.03 14.48 4.07
N LYS A 40 22.00 14.57 3.15
CA LYS A 40 21.92 15.47 1.98
C LYS A 40 21.05 14.87 0.87
N PHE A 41 19.74 15.08 0.96
CA PHE A 41 18.72 14.51 0.07
C PHE A 41 18.46 15.30 -1.23
N GLN A 42 19.04 16.50 -1.37
CA GLN A 42 18.88 17.39 -2.54
C GLN A 42 19.70 16.97 -3.77
N LYS A 43 20.42 15.85 -3.70
CA LYS A 43 21.24 15.36 -4.81
C LYS A 43 20.37 14.79 -5.92
N PRO A 44 20.72 15.02 -7.20
CA PRO A 44 20.08 14.31 -8.30
C PRO A 44 20.27 12.80 -8.12
N LYS A 45 19.22 12.02 -8.42
CA LYS A 45 19.19 10.55 -8.23
C LYS A 45 19.47 10.10 -6.79
N PHE A 46 19.02 10.86 -5.80
CA PHE A 46 19.14 10.50 -4.38
C PHE A 46 18.53 9.14 -4.03
N ILE A 47 17.48 8.70 -4.73
CA ILE A 47 16.86 7.37 -4.57
C ILE A 47 16.96 6.61 -5.89
N ILE A 48 17.50 5.41 -5.82
CA ILE A 48 17.77 4.55 -6.98
C ILE A 48 16.93 3.28 -6.87
N PHE A 49 16.20 2.98 -7.93
CA PHE A 49 15.49 1.71 -8.11
C PHE A 49 16.23 0.89 -9.17
N PRO A 50 17.04 -0.11 -8.78
CA PRO A 50 17.72 -0.97 -9.74
C PRO A 50 16.71 -1.70 -10.63
N LYS A 51 17.12 -2.01 -11.87
CA LYS A 51 16.30 -2.88 -12.73
C LYS A 51 16.22 -4.26 -12.09
N SER A 52 15.01 -4.67 -11.74
CA SER A 52 14.75 -6.02 -11.24
C SER A 52 14.72 -7.03 -12.39
N LYS A 53 15.31 -8.20 -12.17
CA LYS A 53 15.18 -9.37 -13.05
C LYS A 53 13.92 -10.20 -12.75
N ALA A 54 13.15 -9.82 -11.74
CA ALA A 54 11.99 -10.59 -11.31
C ALA A 54 10.87 -10.54 -12.36
N LYS A 55 10.34 -11.72 -12.71
CA LYS A 55 9.15 -11.84 -13.57
C LYS A 55 7.92 -11.39 -12.79
N GLN A 56 7.25 -10.36 -13.27
CA GLN A 56 5.97 -9.94 -12.72
C GLN A 56 4.90 -10.97 -13.12
N LYS A 57 4.34 -11.70 -12.14
CA LYS A 57 3.17 -12.53 -12.38
C LYS A 57 1.96 -11.60 -12.54
N THR A 58 1.44 -11.48 -13.75
CA THR A 58 0.19 -10.75 -13.98
C THR A 58 -0.95 -11.62 -13.49
N ILE A 59 -1.50 -11.30 -12.33
CA ILE A 59 -2.75 -11.92 -11.85
C ILE A 59 -3.89 -11.13 -12.47
N LEU A 60 -4.53 -11.69 -13.49
CA LEU A 60 -5.81 -11.21 -13.98
C LEU A 60 -6.87 -11.51 -12.93
N ALA A 61 -7.36 -10.48 -12.25
CA ALA A 61 -8.47 -10.63 -11.32
C ALA A 61 -9.72 -11.07 -12.09
N LYS A 62 -10.21 -12.28 -11.84
CA LYS A 62 -11.46 -12.79 -12.40
C LYS A 62 -12.64 -12.31 -11.54
N GLY A 63 -13.55 -11.55 -12.15
CA GLY A 63 -14.84 -11.14 -11.57
C GLY A 63 -14.90 -9.70 -11.04
N LYS A 64 -16.13 -9.19 -10.82
CA LYS A 64 -16.42 -7.85 -10.30
C LYS A 64 -16.53 -7.85 -8.77
N LYS A 65 -15.42 -8.13 -8.07
CA LYS A 65 -15.35 -8.05 -6.61
C LYS A 65 -14.65 -6.76 -6.18
N VAL A 66 -15.20 -6.08 -5.18
CA VAL A 66 -14.63 -4.87 -4.60
C VAL A 66 -13.80 -5.28 -3.39
N LEU A 67 -12.52 -4.87 -3.37
CA LEU A 67 -11.66 -5.06 -2.21
C LEU A 67 -11.64 -3.78 -1.39
N VAL A 68 -12.07 -3.84 -0.13
CA VAL A 68 -12.18 -2.68 0.76
C VAL A 68 -11.03 -2.71 1.77
N PRO A 69 -10.14 -1.70 1.79
CA PRO A 69 -9.12 -1.59 2.83
C PRO A 69 -9.76 -1.19 4.17
N ILE A 70 -9.50 -1.97 5.21
CA ILE A 70 -10.04 -1.78 6.56
C ILE A 70 -8.91 -1.38 7.50
N GLY A 71 -8.87 -0.11 7.88
CA GLY A 71 -7.92 0.42 8.86
C GLY A 71 -8.48 0.50 10.29
N GLY A 72 -9.77 0.21 10.50
CA GLY A 72 -10.44 0.35 11.79
C GLY A 72 -11.01 1.75 12.08
N GLY A 73 -10.80 2.72 11.18
CA GLY A 73 -11.43 4.04 11.25
C GLY A 73 -12.88 4.05 10.74
N LYS A 74 -13.64 5.09 11.12
CA LYS A 74 -15.06 5.27 10.76
C LYS A 74 -15.32 5.24 9.25
N ASP A 75 -14.42 5.80 8.44
CA ASP A 75 -14.63 5.93 6.99
C ASP A 75 -14.64 4.57 6.31
N SER A 76 -13.82 3.63 6.79
CA SER A 76 -13.80 2.25 6.30
C SER A 76 -15.10 1.50 6.63
N ILE A 77 -15.73 1.81 7.78
CA ILE A 77 -17.01 1.24 8.20
C ILE A 77 -18.15 1.79 7.33
N VAL A 78 -18.19 3.12 7.14
CA VAL A 78 -19.21 3.78 6.30
C VAL A 78 -19.12 3.26 4.86
N THR A 79 -17.91 3.16 4.30
CA THR A 79 -17.69 2.63 2.95
C THR A 79 -18.22 1.20 2.82
N LEU A 80 -17.91 0.35 3.79
CA LEU A 80 -18.35 -1.03 3.82
C LEU A 80 -19.88 -1.14 3.85
N GLU A 81 -20.55 -0.34 4.69
CA GLU A 81 -22.00 -0.32 4.79
C GLU A 81 -22.68 0.17 3.51
N LEU A 82 -22.13 1.21 2.86
CA LEU A 82 -22.64 1.68 1.57
C LEU A 82 -22.52 0.60 0.47
N LEU A 83 -21.39 -0.11 0.41
CA LEU A 83 -21.18 -1.16 -0.60
C LEU A 83 -22.07 -2.39 -0.36
N LYS A 84 -22.34 -2.74 0.91
CA LYS A 84 -23.32 -3.77 1.27
C LYS A 84 -24.73 -3.37 0.84
N LYS A 85 -25.16 -2.14 1.13
CA LYS A 85 -26.47 -1.61 0.71
C LYS A 85 -26.61 -1.63 -0.82
N ALA A 86 -25.54 -1.33 -1.54
CA ALA A 86 -25.48 -1.43 -3.00
C ALA A 86 -25.36 -2.87 -3.55
N LYS A 87 -25.48 -3.90 -2.68
CA LYS A 87 -25.40 -5.33 -3.00
C LYS A 87 -24.14 -5.70 -3.80
N LYS A 88 -23.02 -5.02 -3.56
CA LYS A 88 -21.74 -5.34 -4.22
C LYS A 88 -21.10 -6.56 -3.59
N SER A 89 -20.43 -7.38 -4.40
CA SER A 89 -19.59 -8.45 -3.88
C SER A 89 -18.31 -7.86 -3.29
N ILE A 90 -18.23 -7.80 -1.96
CA ILE A 90 -17.11 -7.19 -1.24
C ILE A 90 -16.20 -8.25 -0.63
N ASN A 91 -14.90 -7.95 -0.55
CA ASN A 91 -13.95 -8.61 0.34
C ASN A 91 -13.13 -7.55 1.08
N CYS A 92 -12.61 -7.90 2.24
CA CYS A 92 -11.84 -6.97 3.06
C CYS A 92 -10.33 -7.21 2.88
N PHE A 93 -9.55 -6.14 2.96
CA PHE A 93 -8.08 -6.16 3.04
C PHE A 93 -7.63 -5.36 4.26
N SER A 94 -6.65 -5.83 5.02
CA SER A 94 -6.08 -5.05 6.12
C SER A 94 -4.60 -5.40 6.33
N LEU A 95 -3.79 -4.36 6.53
CA LEU A 95 -2.38 -4.48 6.87
C LEU A 95 -2.25 -4.41 8.40
N ASN A 96 -1.74 -5.46 9.04
CA ASN A 96 -1.58 -5.58 10.49
C ASN A 96 -2.82 -5.11 11.28
N PRO A 97 -4.00 -5.74 11.09
CA PRO A 97 -5.25 -5.25 11.63
C PRO A 97 -5.26 -5.23 13.16
N THR A 98 -5.67 -4.08 13.70
CA THR A 98 -6.06 -3.93 15.10
C THR A 98 -7.27 -4.81 15.44
N GLU A 99 -7.52 -5.04 16.73
CA GLU A 99 -8.68 -5.80 17.18
C GLU A 99 -10.01 -5.18 16.68
N ALA A 100 -10.08 -3.85 16.66
CA ALA A 100 -11.22 -3.11 16.12
C ALA A 100 -11.43 -3.41 14.62
N ALA A 101 -10.37 -3.36 13.80
CA ALA A 101 -10.45 -3.70 12.38
C ALA A 101 -10.90 -5.15 12.17
N ARG A 102 -10.44 -6.10 13.00
CA ARG A 102 -10.88 -7.50 12.95
C ARG A 102 -12.36 -7.67 13.27
N LYS A 103 -12.87 -6.98 14.29
CA LYS A 103 -14.30 -6.98 14.64
C LYS A 103 -15.15 -6.41 13.51
N VAL A 104 -14.73 -5.30 12.92
CA VAL A 104 -15.40 -4.70 11.76
C VAL A 104 -15.45 -5.69 10.60
N MET A 105 -14.33 -6.32 10.23
CA MET A 105 -14.30 -7.33 9.15
C MET A 105 -15.22 -8.53 9.44
N LYS A 106 -15.34 -8.95 10.70
CA LYS A 106 -16.26 -10.02 11.11
C LYS A 106 -17.73 -9.59 10.96
N MET A 107 -18.09 -8.42 11.48
CA MET A 107 -19.43 -7.82 11.33
C MET A 107 -19.76 -7.49 9.86
N ALA A 108 -18.72 -7.29 9.05
CA ALA A 108 -18.85 -7.09 7.61
C ALA A 108 -19.36 -8.32 6.86
N GLY A 109 -19.24 -9.51 7.44
CA GLY A 109 -19.42 -10.76 6.70
C GLY A 109 -18.30 -11.02 5.67
N CYS A 110 -17.13 -10.40 5.84
CA CYS A 110 -15.97 -10.65 4.99
C CYS A 110 -15.45 -12.07 5.25
N LYS A 111 -15.80 -13.03 4.38
CA LYS A 111 -15.55 -14.47 4.59
C LYS A 111 -14.06 -14.87 4.55
N LYS A 112 -13.26 -14.22 3.71
CA LYS A 112 -11.83 -14.53 3.53
C LYS A 112 -11.04 -13.22 3.36
N PRO A 113 -10.92 -12.41 4.43
CA PRO A 113 -10.20 -11.16 4.36
C PRO A 113 -8.73 -11.42 4.05
N ILE A 114 -8.13 -10.56 3.22
CA ILE A 114 -6.69 -10.60 2.95
C ILE A 114 -6.01 -9.81 4.06
N ILE A 115 -5.26 -10.51 4.90
CA ILE A 115 -4.51 -9.90 6.00
C ILE A 115 -3.03 -10.04 5.68
N VAL A 116 -2.32 -8.92 5.70
CA VAL A 116 -0.87 -8.84 5.49
C VAL A 116 -0.21 -8.28 6.74
#